data_AF-A0A2G6CQ79-F1
#
_entry.id   AF-A0A2G6CQ79-F1
#
_cell.length_a   1.000
_cell.length_b   1.000
_cell.length_c   1.000
_cell.angle_alpha   90.00
_cell.angle_beta   90.00
_cell.angle_gamma   90.00
#
_symmetry.space_group_name_H-M   'P 1'
#
loop_
_entity.id
_entity.type
_entity.pdbx_description
1 polymer ?
#
loop_
_entity_poly.entity_id
_entity_poly.type
_entity_poly.pdbx_seq_one_letter_code
_entity_poly.pdbx_strand_id
1 'polypeptide(L)'
;MTGIPMHEGSLWRRYRTVALLIVLVSSLHYLTPHGNHAAHHAPPVESFNWNAAFHGIYRRLYYFPIILAGFRGGVRGGFGAALAVVAIYLPHAFARELRLDSVVIADPGMPAEKILEIMLYLAMGLLAGLL
;
A
#
# COMPACT_ATOMS: atom_id res chain seq x y z
N MET A 1 -42.63 14.57 19.87
CA MET A 1 -41.62 14.35 18.80
C MET A 1 -40.25 14.36 19.45
N THR A 2 -39.81 13.22 19.97
CA THR A 2 -38.51 13.04 20.62
C THR A 2 -37.50 12.63 19.56
N GLY A 3 -36.47 13.45 19.36
CA GLY A 3 -35.41 13.21 18.38
C GLY A 3 -34.75 11.85 18.62
N ILE A 4 -34.71 11.04 17.57
CA ILE A 4 -33.95 9.78 17.58
C ILE A 4 -32.47 10.17 17.67
N PRO A 5 -31.72 9.72 18.70
CA PRO A 5 -30.30 9.96 18.76
C PRO A 5 -29.64 9.25 17.58
N MET A 6 -28.96 10.01 16.71
CA MET A 6 -28.12 9.45 15.68
C MET A 6 -27.02 8.64 16.37
N HIS A 7 -27.07 7.32 16.25
CA HIS A 7 -26.05 6.44 16.79
C HIS A 7 -24.78 6.62 15.94
N GLU A 8 -23.97 7.64 16.27
CA GLU A 8 -22.66 7.85 15.68
C GLU A 8 -21.82 6.60 15.90
N GLY A 9 -21.74 5.75 14.88
CA GLY A 9 -20.75 4.69 14.84
C GLY A 9 -19.38 5.36 14.90
N SER A 10 -18.75 5.34 16.08
CA SER A 10 -17.40 5.87 16.30
C SER A 10 -16.51 5.59 15.08
N LEU A 11 -15.90 6.64 14.53
CA LEU A 11 -15.00 6.57 13.36
C LEU A 11 -13.96 5.44 13.50
N TRP A 12 -13.53 5.18 14.73
CA TRP A 12 -12.70 4.05 15.10
C TRP A 12 -13.27 2.70 14.66
N ARG A 13 -14.54 2.40 14.95
CA ARG A 13 -15.18 1.13 14.53
C ARG A 13 -15.25 1.02 13.00
N ARG A 14 -15.45 2.15 12.30
CA ARG A 14 -15.56 2.19 10.84
C ARG A 14 -14.22 1.93 10.15
N TYR A 15 -13.12 2.49 10.67
CA TYR A 15 -11.83 2.51 9.99
C TYR A 15 -10.71 1.69 10.65
N ARG A 16 -10.89 1.13 11.85
CA ARG A 16 -9.85 0.28 12.48
C ARG A 16 -9.38 -0.86 11.59
N THR A 17 -10.29 -1.52 10.86
CA THR A 17 -9.93 -2.60 9.93
C THR A 17 -9.10 -2.08 8.76
N VAL A 18 -9.45 -0.90 8.22
CA VAL A 18 -8.69 -0.27 7.14
C VAL A 18 -7.27 0.05 7.63
N ALA A 19 -7.14 0.67 8.81
CA ALA A 19 -5.85 1.00 9.40
C ALA A 19 -5.00 -0.24 9.66
N LEU A 20 -5.59 -1.30 10.23
CA LEU A 20 -4.90 -2.58 10.47
C LEU A 20 -4.44 -3.23 9.17
N LEU A 21 -5.26 -3.19 8.12
CA LEU A 21 -4.87 -3.70 6.80
C LEU A 21 -3.73 -2.89 6.18
N ILE A 22 -3.76 -1.56 6.29
CA ILE A 22 -2.66 -0.70 5.81
C ILE A 22 -1.37 -1.09 6.55
N VAL A 23 -1.38 -1.14 7.88
CA VAL A 23 -0.19 -1.50 8.68
C VAL A 23 0.31 -2.90 8.35
N LEU A 24 -0.59 -3.88 8.22
CA LEU A 24 -0.24 -5.25 7.88
C LEU A 24 0.42 -5.33 6.49
N VAL A 25 -0.21 -4.74 5.48
CA VAL A 25 0.31 -4.73 4.11
C VAL A 25 1.65 -3.98 4.05
N SER A 26 1.78 -2.85 4.74
CA SER A 26 3.04 -2.11 4.84
C SER A 26 4.13 -2.96 5.47
N SER A 27 3.83 -3.65 6.56
CA SER A 27 4.78 -4.53 7.23
C SER A 27 5.25 -5.65 6.29
N LEU A 28 4.31 -6.34 5.63
CA LEU A 28 4.64 -7.40 4.67
C LEU A 28 5.49 -6.87 3.50
N HIS A 29 5.12 -5.72 2.93
CA HIS A 29 5.81 -5.13 1.79
C HIS A 29 7.24 -4.69 2.15
N TYR A 30 7.42 -3.98 3.27
CA TYR A 30 8.72 -3.45 3.71
C TYR A 30 9.66 -4.53 4.23
N LEU A 31 9.13 -5.55 4.91
CA LEU A 31 9.94 -6.61 5.50
C LEU A 31 10.32 -7.71 4.51
N THR A 32 9.76 -7.70 3.29
CA THR A 32 10.10 -8.69 2.25
C THR A 32 11.40 -8.33 1.54
N PRO A 33 12.51 -9.05 1.79
CA PRO A 33 13.81 -8.70 1.24
C PRO A 33 13.85 -9.06 -0.25
N HIS A 34 14.17 -8.09 -1.10
CA HIS A 34 14.20 -8.24 -2.56
C HIS A 34 15.60 -8.60 -3.09
N GLY A 35 16.48 -9.09 -2.19
CA GLY A 35 17.87 -9.38 -2.47
C GLY A 35 18.10 -10.64 -3.28
N ASN A 36 18.99 -10.54 -4.27
CA ASN A 36 19.52 -11.65 -5.08
C ASN A 36 20.60 -12.46 -4.33
N HIS A 37 20.80 -12.22 -3.03
CA HIS A 37 22.00 -12.65 -2.30
C HIS A 37 22.10 -14.17 -2.07
N ALA A 38 21.10 -14.96 -2.44
CA ALA A 38 21.19 -16.43 -2.42
C ALA A 38 21.82 -17.04 -3.68
N ALA A 39 22.07 -16.27 -4.75
CA ALA A 39 22.43 -16.80 -6.06
C ALA A 39 23.94 -16.76 -6.40
N HIS A 40 24.83 -16.43 -5.46
CA HIS A 40 26.27 -16.34 -5.78
C HIS A 40 27.00 -17.68 -5.99
N HIS A 41 26.34 -18.84 -5.85
CA HIS A 41 27.00 -20.16 -5.94
C HIS A 41 26.27 -21.24 -6.76
N ALA A 42 25.19 -20.93 -7.49
CA ALA A 42 24.44 -21.92 -8.27
C ALA A 42 24.55 -21.65 -9.80
N PRO A 43 24.62 -22.69 -10.64
CA PRO A 43 24.71 -22.55 -12.11
C PRO A 43 23.50 -21.82 -12.71
N PRO A 44 23.60 -21.27 -13.93
CA PRO A 44 22.57 -20.46 -14.56
C PRO A 44 21.40 -21.34 -15.03
N VAL A 45 20.54 -21.71 -14.09
CA VAL A 45 19.12 -21.89 -14.36
C VAL A 45 18.46 -20.55 -14.09
N GLU A 46 17.54 -20.10 -14.94
CA GLU A 46 16.74 -18.90 -14.72
C GLU A 46 15.89 -19.06 -13.44
N SER A 47 16.52 -18.84 -12.28
CA SER A 47 15.88 -19.01 -11.00
C SER A 47 14.95 -17.83 -10.78
N PHE A 48 13.65 -18.09 -10.89
CA PHE A 48 12.60 -17.12 -10.60
C PHE A 48 12.79 -16.52 -9.20
N ASN A 49 12.94 -15.19 -9.11
CA ASN A 49 13.10 -14.49 -7.84
C ASN A 49 11.74 -14.35 -7.15
N TRP A 50 11.36 -15.36 -6.37
CA TRP A 50 10.11 -15.36 -5.61
C TRP A 50 9.95 -14.15 -4.69
N ASN A 51 11.04 -13.66 -4.10
CA ASN A 51 10.96 -12.52 -3.19
C ASN A 51 10.56 -11.23 -3.91
N ALA A 52 11.12 -11.00 -5.11
CA ALA A 52 10.72 -9.87 -5.94
C ALA A 52 9.23 -9.98 -6.35
N ALA A 53 8.77 -11.19 -6.69
CA ALA A 53 7.36 -11.44 -6.99
C ALA A 53 6.44 -11.16 -5.79
N PHE A 54 6.83 -11.61 -4.58
CA PHE A 54 6.08 -11.36 -3.35
C PHE A 54 6.05 -9.87 -2.99
N HIS A 55 7.19 -9.18 -3.10
CA HIS A 55 7.25 -7.74 -2.88
C HIS A 55 6.27 -6.99 -3.79
N GLY A 56 6.20 -7.38 -5.07
CA GLY A 56 5.26 -6.85 -6.06
C GLY A 56 3.79 -7.14 -5.72
N ILE A 57 3.44 -8.35 -5.27
CA ILE A 57 2.05 -8.66 -4.89
C ILE A 57 1.64 -7.89 -3.63
N TYR A 58 2.52 -7.78 -2.63
CA TYR A 58 2.22 -7.04 -1.40
C TYR A 58 1.98 -5.56 -1.66
N ARG A 59 2.70 -4.98 -2.63
CA ARG A 59 2.41 -3.62 -3.11
C ARG A 59 0.97 -3.52 -3.65
N ARG A 60 0.52 -4.49 -4.44
CA ARG A 60 -0.87 -4.49 -4.96
C ARG A 60 -1.91 -4.72 -3.88
N LEU A 61 -1.56 -5.33 -2.75
CA LEU A 61 -2.52 -5.55 -1.66
C LEU A 61 -3.01 -4.23 -1.03
N TYR A 62 -2.33 -3.10 -1.25
CA TYR A 62 -2.83 -1.80 -0.80
C TYR A 62 -4.17 -1.38 -1.43
N TYR A 63 -4.56 -1.97 -2.58
CA TYR A 63 -5.89 -1.70 -3.15
C TYR A 63 -7.02 -2.14 -2.21
N PHE A 64 -6.86 -3.22 -1.44
CA PHE A 64 -7.91 -3.73 -0.57
C PHE A 64 -8.34 -2.73 0.53
N PRO A 65 -7.43 -2.19 1.38
CA PRO A 65 -7.83 -1.20 2.36
C PRO A 65 -8.35 0.09 1.72
N ILE A 66 -7.82 0.52 0.58
CA ILE A 66 -8.27 1.71 -0.14
C ILE A 66 -9.72 1.55 -0.62
N ILE A 67 -10.02 0.46 -1.33
CA ILE A 67 -11.36 0.15 -1.85
C ILE A 67 -12.34 -0.01 -0.69
N LEU A 68 -11.95 -0.74 0.36
CA LEU A 68 -12.79 -0.92 1.55
C LEU A 68 -13.13 0.42 2.23
N ALA A 69 -12.16 1.34 2.30
CA ALA A 69 -12.38 2.67 2.83
C ALA A 69 -13.30 3.51 1.92
N GLY A 70 -13.20 3.34 0.61
CA GLY A 70 -14.11 3.92 -0.39
C GLY A 70 -15.55 3.52 -0.14
N PHE A 71 -15.84 2.20 -0.19
CA PHE A 71 -17.20 1.71 0.06
C PHE A 71 -17.74 2.06 1.45
N ARG A 72 -16.87 2.11 2.45
CA ARG A 72 -17.30 2.48 3.80
C ARG A 72 -17.50 3.96 3.98
N GLY A 73 -16.77 4.83 3.31
CA GLY A 73 -16.63 6.26 3.64
C GLY A 73 -16.85 7.23 2.48
N GLY A 74 -17.28 6.71 1.33
CA GLY A 74 -17.31 7.43 0.06
C GLY A 74 -15.93 7.98 -0.31
N VAL A 75 -15.92 9.05 -1.10
CA VAL A 75 -14.69 9.72 -1.56
C VAL A 75 -13.78 10.12 -0.39
N ARG A 76 -14.34 10.59 0.74
CA ARG A 76 -13.54 10.98 1.92
C ARG A 76 -12.80 9.80 2.52
N GLY A 77 -13.44 8.62 2.58
CA GLY A 77 -12.81 7.39 3.08
C GLY A 77 -11.78 6.83 2.10
N GLY A 78 -12.18 6.62 0.84
CA GLY A 78 -11.34 6.01 -0.17
C GLY A 78 -10.12 6.85 -0.54
N PHE A 79 -10.32 8.14 -0.84
CA PHE A 79 -9.23 9.04 -1.18
C PHE A 79 -8.33 9.33 0.04
N GLY A 80 -8.91 9.47 1.23
CA GLY A 80 -8.15 9.61 2.47
C GLY A 80 -7.24 8.40 2.75
N ALA A 81 -7.74 7.18 2.56
CA ALA A 81 -6.94 5.97 2.69
C ALA A 81 -5.86 5.87 1.60
N ALA A 82 -6.17 6.23 0.36
CA ALA A 82 -5.19 6.27 -0.73
C ALA A 82 -4.05 7.25 -0.43
N LEU A 83 -4.36 8.46 0.05
CA LEU A 83 -3.34 9.43 0.47
C LEU A 83 -2.47 8.90 1.61
N ALA A 84 -3.06 8.22 2.60
CA ALA A 84 -2.30 7.60 3.70
C ALA A 84 -1.35 6.51 3.18
N VAL A 85 -1.83 5.64 2.29
CA VAL A 85 -1.00 4.61 1.64
C VAL A 85 0.13 5.25 0.84
N VAL A 86 -0.16 6.29 0.04
CA VAL A 86 0.86 6.99 -0.75
C VAL A 86 1.90 7.63 0.18
N ALA A 87 1.48 8.28 1.27
CA ALA A 87 2.41 8.86 2.23
C ALA A 87 3.32 7.82 2.87
N ILE A 88 2.81 6.61 3.14
CA ILE A 88 3.60 5.48 3.65
C ILE A 88 4.50 4.88 2.56
N TYR A 89 4.03 4.75 1.33
CA TYR A 89 4.76 4.08 0.26
C TYR A 89 5.85 4.97 -0.37
N LEU A 90 5.61 6.28 -0.48
CA LEU A 90 6.48 7.22 -1.19
C LEU A 90 7.95 7.22 -0.71
N PRO A 91 8.25 7.23 0.61
CA PRO A 91 9.63 7.17 1.09
C PRO A 91 10.37 5.90 0.68
N HIS A 92 9.65 4.77 0.57
CA HIS A 92 10.21 3.49 0.13
C HIS A 92 10.34 3.39 -1.39
N ALA A 93 9.34 3.88 -2.12
CA ALA A 93 9.33 3.94 -3.58
C ALA A 93 10.53 4.72 -4.11
N PHE A 94 10.84 5.87 -3.51
CA PHE A 94 11.88 6.79 -3.97
C PHE A 94 13.02 6.95 -2.96
N ALA A 95 13.31 5.92 -2.17
CA ALA A 95 14.30 6.02 -1.10
C ALA A 95 15.68 6.48 -1.61
N ARG A 96 16.11 6.02 -2.80
CA ARG A 96 17.40 6.42 -3.39
C ARG A 96 17.37 7.87 -3.87
N GLU A 97 16.31 8.25 -4.56
CA GLU A 97 16.12 9.58 -5.13
C GLU A 97 15.98 10.64 -4.03
N LEU A 98 15.35 10.26 -2.91
CA LEU A 98 15.17 11.09 -1.72
C LEU A 98 16.34 11.00 -0.73
N ARG A 99 17.37 10.18 -1.01
CA ARG A 99 18.53 9.94 -0.13
C ARG A 99 18.15 9.43 1.27
N LEU A 100 17.10 8.60 1.32
CA LEU A 100 16.58 7.92 2.51
C LEU A 100 17.02 6.45 2.56
N ASP A 101 17.88 6.00 1.65
CA ASP A 101 18.40 4.64 1.53
C ASP A 101 19.20 4.15 2.74
N SER A 102 19.67 5.09 3.58
CA SER A 102 20.28 4.81 4.88
C SER A 102 19.27 4.43 5.99
N VAL A 103 17.99 4.74 5.79
CA VAL A 103 16.92 4.55 6.79
C VAL A 103 15.87 3.54 6.30
N VAL A 104 15.61 3.49 5.00
CA VAL A 104 14.57 2.67 4.38
C VAL A 104 15.17 1.92 3.19
N ILE A 105 14.90 0.62 3.10
CA ILE A 105 15.31 -0.19 1.95
C ILE A 105 14.59 0.36 0.70
N ALA A 106 15.28 0.52 -0.42
CA ALA A 106 14.68 1.09 -1.63
C ALA A 106 13.89 0.06 -2.44
N ASP A 107 12.68 0.40 -2.87
CA ASP A 107 11.91 -0.41 -3.82
C ASP A 107 12.75 -0.60 -5.12
N PRO A 108 12.95 -1.85 -5.60
CA PRO A 108 13.80 -2.14 -6.75
C PRO A 108 13.12 -1.88 -8.11
N GLY A 109 11.82 -1.60 -8.13
CA GLY A 109 11.04 -1.40 -9.35
C GLY A 109 11.47 -0.18 -10.15
N MET A 110 11.05 -0.13 -11.42
CA MET A 110 11.34 1.03 -12.27
C MET A 110 10.55 2.25 -11.79
N PRO A 111 11.09 3.48 -11.91
CA PRO A 111 10.37 4.70 -11.50
C PRO A 111 8.97 4.82 -12.10
N ALA A 112 8.80 4.46 -13.39
CA ALA A 112 7.51 4.50 -14.06
C ALA A 112 6.46 3.58 -13.40
N GLU A 113 6.86 2.37 -12.99
CA GLU A 113 5.96 1.43 -12.31
C GLU A 113 5.49 1.99 -10.97
N LYS A 114 6.39 2.61 -10.22
CA LYS A 114 6.09 3.21 -8.91
C LYS A 114 5.13 4.40 -9.04
N ILE A 115 5.37 5.27 -10.03
CA ILE A 115 4.51 6.41 -10.33
C ILE A 115 3.12 5.94 -10.74
N LEU A 116 3.03 4.99 -11.67
CA LEU A 116 1.76 4.44 -12.13
C LEU A 116 1.00 3.73 -11.00
N GLU A 117 1.70 3.01 -10.13
CA GLU A 117 1.08 2.38 -8.96
C GLU A 117 0.50 3.43 -7.99
N ILE A 118 1.23 4.52 -7.70
CA ILE A 118 0.71 5.64 -6.89
C ILE A 118 -0.53 6.27 -7.54
N MET A 119 -0.48 6.52 -8.85
CA MET A 119 -1.63 7.05 -9.58
C MET A 119 -2.83 6.09 -9.50
N LEU A 120 -2.59 4.78 -9.61
CA LEU A 120 -3.64 3.77 -9.46
C LEU A 120 -4.21 3.74 -8.04
N TYR A 121 -3.42 3.90 -6.98
CA TYR A 121 -3.97 4.02 -5.61
C TYR A 121 -4.93 5.18 -5.48
N LEU A 122 -4.54 6.37 -5.97
CA LEU A 122 -5.37 7.57 -5.94
C LEU A 122 -6.64 7.38 -6.78
N ALA A 123 -6.50 6.82 -7.98
CA ALA A 123 -7.63 6.54 -8.87
C ALA A 123 -8.61 5.54 -8.25
N MET A 124 -8.12 4.46 -7.64
CA MET A 124 -8.96 3.46 -6.98
C MET A 124 -9.65 4.03 -5.73
N GLY A 125 -8.97 4.87 -4.96
CA GLY A 125 -9.58 5.55 -3.80
C GLY A 125 -10.70 6.50 -4.21
N LEU A 126 -10.53 7.21 -5.34
CA LEU A 126 -11.57 8.05 -5.90
C LEU A 126 -12.72 7.20 -6.47
N LEU A 127 -12.43 6.24 -7.34
CA LEU A 127 -13.42 5.40 -8.01
C LEU A 127 -14.27 4.62 -7.01
N ALA A 128 -13.64 3.89 -6.09
CA ALA A 128 -14.36 3.12 -5.07
C ALA A 128 -15.12 4.01 -4.08
N GLY A 129 -14.71 5.27 -3.90
CA GLY A 129 -15.43 6.23 -3.08
C GLY A 129 -16.60 6.92 -3.79
N LEU A 130 -16.64 6.88 -5.13
CA LEU A 130 -17.75 7.40 -5.93
C LEU A 130 -18.87 6.37 -6.13
N LEU A 131 -18.54 5.08 -6.04
CA LEU A 131 -19.47 3.94 -6.11
C LEU A 131 -20.13 3.66 -4.75
#